data_AF-A0A9P8T5Z8-F1
#
_entry.id   AF-A0A9P8T5Z8-F1
#
_cell.length_a   1.000
_cell.length_b   1.000
_cell.length_c   1.000
_cell.angle_alpha   90.00
_cell.angle_beta   90.00
_cell.angle_gamma   90.00
#
_symmetry.space_group_name_H-M   'P 1'
#
loop_
_entity.id
_entity.type
_entity.pdbx_description
1 polymer ?
#
loop_
_entity_poly.entity_id
_entity_poly.type
_entity_poly.pdbx_seq_one_letter_code
_entity_poly.pdbx_strand_id
1 'polypeptide(L)'
;MLKIPITHLRHHIRTFSKIPLISQSQTFQQQQQQPSNMPKFPDPLTIKTDSKHVPSIQVDTTPAKDDINQENQIKHYIDTLSVFNELKSLGFNDKQSDVILKLIKQNLNIQIDKLNSKMLTGLELENELYLFEAATSELRVEIQTSRENEFEILNNEKIQLGNYLNEESDELMKLLIVSKNDSQVSINDQISDNTLLQKKIKKLIQDLNNKISTNINSDIKSEIESLRWHTTRNGIMAVLVLVFSVMGGVSISKRINKEDLPQEIILRTIEPEDTNNIALNHNELKITDDEITEKSIN
;
A
#
# COMPACT_ATOMS: atom_id res chain seq x y z
N MET A 1 22.68 2.87 -29.05
CA MET A 1 23.15 3.18 -27.68
C MET A 1 23.01 4.69 -27.45
N LEU A 2 21.84 5.15 -26.99
CA LEU A 2 21.52 6.58 -26.87
C LEU A 2 21.61 6.98 -25.39
N LYS A 3 22.48 7.95 -25.06
CA LYS A 3 22.65 8.47 -23.69
C LYS A 3 21.91 9.80 -23.57
N ILE A 4 20.87 9.82 -22.73
CA ILE A 4 20.12 11.04 -22.39
C ILE A 4 20.55 11.48 -20.98
N PRO A 5 20.98 12.74 -20.78
CA PRO A 5 21.44 13.21 -19.47
C PRO A 5 20.29 13.40 -18.48
N ILE A 6 20.45 12.84 -17.27
CA ILE A 6 19.47 12.93 -16.18
C ILE A 6 19.67 14.25 -15.43
N THR A 7 19.15 15.35 -15.98
CA THR A 7 19.17 16.67 -15.32
C THR A 7 17.83 17.40 -15.39
N HIS A 8 16.69 16.70 -15.25
CA HIS A 8 15.40 17.36 -15.03
C HIS A 8 14.33 16.49 -14.33
N LEU A 9 14.63 15.93 -13.14
CA LEU A 9 13.63 15.19 -12.34
C LEU A 9 13.69 15.47 -10.83
N ARG A 10 13.94 16.73 -10.44
CA ARG A 10 14.08 17.15 -9.03
C ARG A 10 12.99 18.11 -8.53
N HIS A 11 11.75 17.99 -9.00
CA HIS A 11 10.67 18.86 -8.49
C HIS A 11 9.25 18.25 -8.33
N HIS A 12 9.01 16.99 -8.72
CA HIS A 12 7.64 16.43 -8.74
C HIS A 12 7.28 15.43 -7.62
N ILE A 13 8.20 15.13 -6.69
CA ILE A 13 7.98 14.16 -5.59
C ILE A 13 7.68 14.88 -4.26
N ARG A 14 6.73 15.82 -4.26
CA ARG A 14 6.35 16.55 -3.01
C ARG A 14 4.87 16.88 -2.83
N THR A 15 3.98 16.35 -3.67
CA THR A 15 2.54 16.65 -3.65
C THR A 15 1.63 15.52 -3.15
N PHE A 16 2.16 14.31 -2.92
CA PHE A 16 1.35 13.16 -2.47
C PHE A 16 1.22 13.01 -0.93
N SER A 17 1.70 13.96 -0.13
CA SER A 17 1.65 13.88 1.34
C SER A 17 0.34 14.39 1.98
N LYS A 18 -0.70 14.65 1.19
CA LYS A 18 -2.02 15.15 1.64
C LYS A 18 -3.17 14.54 0.84
N ILE A 19 -3.21 13.22 0.74
CA ILE A 19 -4.47 12.50 0.59
C ILE A 19 -4.95 12.22 2.02
N PRO A 20 -6.13 12.69 2.46
CA PRO A 20 -6.66 12.28 3.75
C PRO A 20 -6.82 10.76 3.73
N LEU A 21 -6.28 10.08 4.75
CA LEU A 21 -6.58 8.68 4.99
C LEU A 21 -8.07 8.62 5.34
N ILE A 22 -8.91 8.39 4.34
CA ILE A 22 -10.34 8.22 4.57
C ILE A 22 -10.50 6.94 5.38
N SER A 23 -10.97 7.10 6.60
CA SER A 23 -11.29 6.03 7.54
C SER A 23 -12.53 5.27 7.06
N GLN A 24 -12.41 4.57 5.92
CA GLN A 24 -13.52 3.80 5.34
C GLN A 24 -13.98 2.67 6.27
N SER A 25 -13.06 2.12 7.08
CA SER A 25 -13.38 1.18 8.16
C SER A 25 -14.38 1.74 9.18
N GLN A 26 -14.40 3.06 9.44
CA GLN A 26 -15.40 3.69 10.31
C GLN A 26 -16.72 4.00 9.59
N THR A 27 -16.71 4.24 8.27
CA THR A 27 -17.93 4.56 7.51
C THR A 27 -18.81 3.33 7.30
N PHE A 28 -18.22 2.15 7.07
CA PHE A 28 -18.97 0.89 6.90
C PHE A 28 -19.48 0.29 8.22
N GLN A 29 -18.78 0.51 9.34
CA GLN A 29 -19.26 0.07 10.68
C GLN A 29 -20.58 0.77 11.08
N GLN A 30 -20.79 2.03 10.69
CA GLN A 30 -22.05 2.74 11.01
C GLN A 30 -23.27 2.23 10.21
N GLN A 31 -23.07 1.61 9.05
CA GLN A 31 -24.18 1.00 8.30
C GLN A 31 -24.62 -0.38 8.85
N GLN A 32 -23.87 -0.97 9.78
CA GLN A 32 -24.31 -2.16 10.53
C GLN A 32 -25.20 -1.82 11.74
N GLN A 33 -25.44 -0.53 12.05
CA GLN A 33 -26.29 -0.07 13.14
C GLN A 33 -27.33 0.96 12.67
N GLN A 34 -28.09 0.60 11.64
CA GLN A 34 -29.35 1.29 11.34
C GLN A 34 -30.49 0.29 11.52
N PRO A 35 -31.43 0.51 12.47
CA PRO A 35 -32.56 -0.38 12.62
C PRO A 35 -33.36 -0.39 11.32
N SER A 36 -33.78 -1.58 10.90
CA SER A 36 -34.53 -1.82 9.68
C SER A 36 -35.88 -1.12 9.71
N ASN A 37 -35.91 0.16 9.32
CA ASN A 37 -37.13 0.90 8.99
C ASN A 37 -37.68 0.42 7.64
N MET A 38 -38.04 -0.86 7.58
CA MET A 38 -39.00 -1.35 6.60
C MET A 38 -40.34 -0.65 6.89
N PRO A 39 -41.12 -0.24 5.87
CA PRO A 39 -42.50 0.16 6.08
C PRO A 39 -43.23 -1.00 6.76
N LYS A 40 -43.71 -0.80 7.99
CA LYS A 40 -44.62 -1.75 8.63
C LYS A 40 -45.92 -1.77 7.82
N PHE A 41 -46.06 -2.77 6.97
CA PHE A 41 -47.38 -3.14 6.47
C PHE A 41 -48.24 -3.63 7.66
N PRO A 42 -49.56 -3.41 7.63
CA PRO A 42 -50.43 -3.79 8.74
C PRO A 42 -50.33 -5.29 8.99
N ASP A 43 -50.27 -5.69 10.26
CA ASP A 43 -50.23 -7.10 10.65
C ASP A 43 -51.41 -7.86 9.99
N PRO A 44 -51.18 -9.03 9.38
CA PRO A 44 -52.26 -9.94 9.07
C PRO A 44 -53.01 -10.30 10.36
N LEU A 45 -54.33 -10.37 10.29
CA LEU A 45 -55.14 -10.88 11.40
C LEU A 45 -54.59 -12.25 11.82
N THR A 46 -54.31 -12.39 13.11
CA THR A 46 -53.50 -13.48 13.66
C THR A 46 -54.26 -14.80 13.69
N ILE A 47 -54.28 -15.51 12.56
CA ILE A 47 -54.50 -16.95 12.55
C ILE A 47 -53.15 -17.61 12.82
N LYS A 48 -52.96 -18.09 14.04
CA LYS A 48 -51.78 -18.88 14.42
C LYS A 48 -51.84 -20.25 13.73
N THR A 49 -51.10 -20.42 12.65
CA THR A 49 -50.75 -21.74 12.10
C THR A 49 -49.31 -22.07 12.48
N ASP A 50 -49.17 -22.75 13.61
CA ASP A 50 -47.89 -23.35 14.02
C ASP A 50 -47.54 -24.50 13.05
N SER A 51 -46.28 -24.60 12.63
CA SER A 51 -45.85 -25.57 11.63
C SER A 51 -45.73 -26.97 12.22
N LYS A 52 -46.79 -27.79 12.11
CA LYS A 52 -46.76 -29.28 11.99
C LYS A 52 -48.15 -29.93 12.02
N HIS A 53 -48.98 -29.68 11.01
CA HIS A 53 -50.00 -30.66 10.65
C HIS A 53 -50.39 -30.50 9.17
N VAL A 54 -50.45 -31.61 8.44
CA VAL A 54 -51.42 -31.74 7.34
C VAL A 54 -52.71 -32.15 8.03
N PRO A 55 -53.72 -31.28 8.18
CA PRO A 55 -55.00 -31.67 8.70
C PRO A 55 -55.76 -32.33 7.55
N SER A 56 -55.58 -33.64 7.39
CA SER A 56 -56.64 -34.47 6.81
C SER A 56 -57.81 -34.52 7.80
N ILE A 57 -58.48 -33.38 8.00
CA ILE A 57 -59.64 -33.26 8.89
C ILE A 57 -60.90 -33.41 8.04
N GLN A 58 -61.25 -34.68 7.95
CA GLN A 58 -62.60 -35.22 7.99
C GLN A 58 -63.70 -34.19 8.27
N VAL A 59 -64.69 -34.20 7.38
CA VAL A 59 -66.07 -33.76 7.54
C VAL A 59 -66.54 -33.77 9.01
N ASP A 60 -66.44 -32.63 9.71
CA ASP A 60 -67.17 -32.41 10.96
C ASP A 60 -68.57 -31.88 10.60
N THR A 61 -69.54 -32.79 10.63
CA THR A 61 -70.95 -32.44 10.45
C THR A 61 -71.51 -31.93 11.78
N THR A 62 -71.13 -30.72 12.18
CA THR A 62 -71.79 -30.00 13.28
C THR A 62 -72.77 -28.99 12.68
N PRO A 63 -74.06 -29.35 12.52
CA PRO A 63 -75.06 -28.43 12.00
C PRO A 63 -75.34 -27.34 13.03
N ALA A 64 -75.02 -26.09 12.68
CA ALA A 64 -75.49 -24.91 13.41
C ALA A 64 -77.03 -24.91 13.41
N LYS A 65 -77.62 -24.93 14.61
CA LYS A 65 -79.03 -25.30 14.81
C LYS A 65 -80.00 -24.13 14.63
N ASP A 66 -80.01 -23.48 13.47
CA ASP A 66 -80.94 -22.37 13.21
C ASP A 66 -81.75 -22.50 11.89
N ASP A 67 -81.27 -23.23 10.88
CA ASP A 67 -81.86 -23.19 9.52
C ASP A 67 -83.13 -24.03 9.29
N ILE A 68 -83.58 -24.83 10.26
CA ILE A 68 -84.75 -25.71 10.12
C ILE A 68 -86.08 -24.91 9.96
N ASN A 69 -86.08 -23.61 10.26
CA ASN A 69 -87.27 -22.74 10.14
C ASN A 69 -87.37 -21.94 8.82
N GLN A 70 -86.36 -21.95 7.94
CA GLN A 70 -86.46 -21.25 6.65
C GLN A 70 -87.17 -22.09 5.56
N GLU A 71 -87.06 -23.41 5.61
CA GLU A 71 -87.59 -24.32 4.59
C GLU A 71 -89.13 -24.34 4.55
N ASN A 72 -89.79 -24.05 5.68
CA ASN A 72 -91.25 -23.94 5.76
C ASN A 72 -91.79 -22.54 5.32
N GLN A 73 -90.90 -21.64 4.91
CA GLN A 73 -91.23 -20.35 4.26
C GLN A 73 -91.05 -20.43 2.74
N ILE A 74 -91.27 -21.60 2.12
CA ILE A 74 -91.43 -21.72 0.66
C ILE A 74 -92.75 -21.04 0.26
N LYS A 75 -92.59 -19.74 0.07
CA LYS A 75 -93.53 -18.71 -0.36
C LYS A 75 -94.68 -19.26 -1.21
N HIS A 76 -95.89 -18.93 -0.79
CA HIS A 76 -97.02 -18.83 -1.72
C HIS A 76 -96.76 -17.63 -2.65
N TYR A 77 -95.96 -17.86 -3.71
CA TYR A 77 -95.49 -16.80 -4.63
C TYR A 77 -96.62 -16.03 -5.35
N ILE A 78 -97.85 -16.58 -5.32
CA ILE A 78 -99.05 -15.98 -5.89
C ILE A 78 -100.24 -16.27 -4.97
N ASP A 79 -100.87 -15.22 -4.43
CA ASP A 79 -102.14 -15.38 -3.73
C ASP A 79 -103.22 -15.81 -4.72
N THR A 80 -103.49 -17.12 -4.67
CA THR A 80 -104.41 -17.80 -5.56
C THR A 80 -105.85 -17.32 -5.38
N LEU A 81 -106.22 -16.86 -4.19
CA LEU A 81 -107.58 -16.38 -3.88
C LEU A 81 -107.77 -14.94 -4.35
N SER A 82 -106.77 -14.07 -4.12
CA SER A 82 -106.80 -12.67 -4.59
C SER A 82 -106.95 -12.59 -6.11
N VAL A 83 -106.09 -13.32 -6.84
CA VAL A 83 -106.12 -13.36 -8.32
C VAL A 83 -107.43 -13.95 -8.85
N PHE A 84 -107.96 -15.00 -8.23
CA PHE A 84 -109.27 -15.56 -8.62
C PHE A 84 -110.43 -14.56 -8.47
N ASN A 85 -110.42 -13.77 -7.40
CA ASN A 85 -111.42 -12.74 -7.15
C ASN A 85 -111.29 -11.54 -8.11
N GLU A 86 -110.07 -11.17 -8.48
CA GLU A 86 -109.81 -10.13 -9.49
C GLU A 86 -110.28 -10.57 -10.89
N LEU A 87 -110.05 -11.84 -11.28
CA LEU A 87 -110.61 -12.35 -12.54
C LEU A 87 -112.15 -12.38 -12.51
N LYS A 88 -112.78 -12.66 -11.36
CA LYS A 88 -114.23 -12.55 -11.22
C LYS A 88 -114.76 -11.12 -11.34
N SER A 89 -114.08 -10.13 -10.75
CA SER A 89 -114.52 -8.73 -10.83
C SER A 89 -114.39 -8.15 -12.25
N LEU A 90 -113.47 -8.69 -13.05
CA LEU A 90 -113.32 -8.40 -14.48
C LEU A 90 -114.37 -9.11 -15.38
N GLY A 91 -115.29 -9.88 -14.80
CA GLY A 91 -116.40 -10.52 -15.52
C GLY A 91 -116.11 -11.91 -16.09
N PHE A 92 -114.99 -12.55 -15.73
CA PHE A 92 -114.73 -13.94 -16.13
C PHE A 92 -115.55 -14.92 -15.28
N ASN A 93 -116.10 -15.95 -15.93
CA ASN A 93 -116.84 -17.02 -15.27
C ASN A 93 -115.90 -17.87 -14.38
N ASP A 94 -116.40 -18.39 -13.25
CA ASP A 94 -115.67 -19.25 -12.30
C ASP A 94 -114.74 -20.29 -12.96
N LYS A 95 -115.24 -20.99 -13.99
CA LYS A 95 -114.49 -22.01 -14.73
C LYS A 95 -113.37 -21.43 -15.62
N GLN A 96 -113.55 -20.22 -16.14
CA GLN A 96 -112.53 -19.53 -16.94
C GLN A 96 -111.43 -18.98 -16.02
N SER A 97 -111.83 -18.39 -14.88
CA SER A 97 -110.91 -17.88 -13.86
C SER A 97 -110.01 -18.98 -13.29
N ASP A 98 -110.56 -20.17 -13.00
CA ASP A 98 -109.79 -21.34 -12.56
C ASP A 98 -108.77 -21.82 -13.61
N VAL A 99 -109.17 -21.88 -14.89
CA VAL A 99 -108.27 -22.29 -16.00
C VAL A 99 -107.14 -21.29 -16.20
N ILE A 100 -107.42 -19.98 -16.17
CA ILE A 100 -106.40 -18.94 -16.32
C ILE A 100 -105.44 -18.94 -15.12
N LEU A 101 -105.97 -19.05 -13.91
CA LEU A 101 -105.20 -19.15 -12.66
C LEU A 101 -104.27 -20.38 -12.66
N LYS A 102 -104.77 -21.54 -13.11
CA LYS A 102 -103.98 -22.76 -13.28
C LYS A 102 -102.85 -22.58 -14.30
N LEU A 103 -103.11 -21.88 -15.42
CA LEU A 103 -102.10 -21.58 -16.43
C LEU A 103 -101.02 -20.63 -15.91
N ILE A 104 -101.40 -19.57 -15.18
CA ILE A 104 -100.46 -18.64 -14.52
C ILE A 104 -99.60 -19.38 -13.52
N LYS A 105 -100.20 -20.19 -12.63
CA LYS A 105 -99.48 -21.01 -11.65
C LYS A 105 -98.50 -21.98 -12.31
N GLN A 106 -98.89 -22.63 -13.41
CA GLN A 106 -98.02 -23.55 -14.14
C GLN A 106 -96.83 -22.82 -14.78
N ASN A 107 -97.05 -21.66 -15.41
CA ASN A 107 -95.98 -20.86 -16.00
C ASN A 107 -95.01 -20.34 -14.92
N LEU A 108 -95.56 -19.84 -13.80
CA LEU A 108 -94.77 -19.37 -12.66
C LEU A 108 -93.87 -20.48 -12.10
N ASN A 109 -94.39 -21.69 -11.88
CA ASN A 109 -93.60 -22.83 -11.44
C ASN A 109 -92.46 -23.16 -12.41
N ILE A 110 -92.74 -23.25 -13.72
CA ILE A 110 -91.71 -23.54 -14.75
C ILE A 110 -90.57 -22.51 -14.71
N GLN A 111 -90.89 -21.23 -14.48
CA GLN A 111 -89.87 -20.17 -14.41
C GLN A 111 -89.12 -20.18 -13.07
N ILE A 112 -89.77 -20.55 -11.96
CA ILE A 112 -89.12 -20.73 -10.65
C ILE A 112 -88.18 -21.94 -10.67
N ASP A 113 -88.58 -23.08 -11.22
CA ASP A 113 -87.71 -24.26 -11.36
C ASP A 113 -86.47 -23.93 -12.22
N LYS A 114 -86.65 -23.14 -13.28
CA LYS A 114 -85.58 -22.62 -14.14
C LYS A 114 -84.68 -21.58 -13.43
N LEU A 115 -85.20 -20.84 -12.46
CA LEU A 115 -84.43 -19.91 -11.64
C LEU A 115 -83.61 -20.68 -10.59
N ASN A 116 -84.25 -21.62 -9.89
CA ASN A 116 -83.63 -22.45 -8.85
C ASN A 116 -82.52 -23.36 -9.43
N SER A 117 -82.65 -23.83 -10.67
CA SER A 117 -81.57 -24.55 -11.38
C SER A 117 -80.40 -23.66 -11.84
N LYS A 118 -80.49 -22.34 -11.65
CA LYS A 118 -79.44 -21.37 -12.01
C LYS A 118 -78.89 -20.57 -10.82
N MET A 119 -79.66 -20.46 -9.74
CA MET A 119 -79.16 -19.94 -8.47
C MET A 119 -78.49 -21.08 -7.72
N LEU A 120 -77.21 -20.92 -7.38
CA LEU A 120 -76.61 -21.74 -6.33
C LEU A 120 -77.43 -21.57 -5.05
N THR A 121 -77.60 -22.67 -4.32
CA THR A 121 -78.14 -22.62 -2.96
C THR A 121 -77.19 -21.79 -2.10
N GLY A 122 -77.68 -21.04 -1.11
CA GLY A 122 -76.82 -20.17 -0.28
C GLY A 122 -75.63 -20.91 0.33
N LEU A 123 -75.85 -22.14 0.79
CA LEU A 123 -74.82 -23.08 1.28
C LEU A 123 -73.74 -23.41 0.24
N GLU A 124 -74.12 -23.58 -1.03
CA GLU A 124 -73.20 -23.94 -2.12
C GLU A 124 -72.33 -22.74 -2.51
N LEU A 125 -72.92 -21.53 -2.50
CA LEU A 125 -72.17 -20.28 -2.65
C LEU A 125 -71.19 -20.06 -1.49
N GLU A 126 -71.59 -20.37 -0.25
CA GLU A 126 -70.73 -20.23 0.93
C GLU A 126 -69.55 -21.23 0.89
N ASN A 127 -69.81 -22.49 0.50
CA ASN A 127 -68.76 -23.50 0.33
C ASN A 127 -67.74 -23.13 -0.76
N GLU A 128 -68.18 -22.66 -1.92
CA GLU A 128 -67.29 -22.16 -2.98
C GLU A 128 -66.51 -20.91 -2.52
N LEU A 129 -67.12 -20.04 -1.71
CA LEU A 129 -66.43 -18.90 -1.12
C LEU A 129 -65.34 -19.33 -0.13
N TYR A 130 -65.58 -20.32 0.74
CA TYR A 130 -64.56 -20.88 1.63
C TYR A 130 -63.40 -21.51 0.85
N LEU A 131 -63.68 -22.27 -0.22
CA LEU A 131 -62.64 -22.86 -1.07
C LEU A 131 -61.81 -21.78 -1.77
N PHE A 132 -62.45 -20.71 -2.27
CA PHE A 132 -61.76 -19.57 -2.86
C PHE A 132 -60.92 -18.80 -1.84
N GLU A 133 -61.44 -18.54 -0.63
CA GLU A 133 -60.69 -17.88 0.44
C GLU A 133 -59.47 -18.71 0.85
N ALA A 134 -59.64 -20.02 1.02
CA ALA A 134 -58.53 -20.95 1.28
C ALA A 134 -57.45 -20.86 0.19
N ALA A 135 -57.82 -21.00 -1.10
CA ALA A 135 -56.89 -20.93 -2.21
C ALA A 135 -56.19 -19.56 -2.34
N THR A 136 -56.88 -18.45 -2.06
CA THR A 136 -56.26 -17.11 -2.06
C THR A 136 -55.34 -16.89 -0.85
N SER A 137 -55.62 -17.51 0.29
CA SER A 137 -54.74 -17.49 1.46
C SER A 137 -53.46 -18.29 1.20
N GLU A 138 -53.58 -19.47 0.58
CA GLU A 138 -52.46 -20.32 0.18
C GLU A 138 -51.58 -19.60 -0.86
N LEU A 139 -52.19 -19.03 -1.91
CA LEU A 139 -51.47 -18.25 -2.92
C LEU A 139 -50.73 -17.04 -2.30
N ARG A 140 -51.32 -16.38 -1.30
CA ARG A 140 -50.66 -15.26 -0.59
C ARG A 140 -49.43 -15.75 0.18
N VAL A 141 -49.54 -16.87 0.89
CA VAL A 141 -48.43 -17.49 1.63
C VAL A 141 -47.33 -17.95 0.68
N GLU A 142 -47.67 -18.57 -0.45
CA GLU A 142 -46.71 -19.01 -1.47
C GLU A 142 -45.96 -17.81 -2.08
N ILE A 143 -46.66 -16.74 -2.45
CA ILE A 143 -46.02 -15.51 -2.95
C ILE A 143 -45.11 -14.88 -1.89
N GLN A 144 -45.51 -14.87 -0.63
CA GLN A 144 -44.69 -14.33 0.46
C GLN A 144 -43.43 -15.20 0.68
N THR A 145 -43.58 -16.51 0.75
CA THR A 145 -42.47 -17.48 0.91
C THR A 145 -41.50 -17.42 -0.27
N SER A 146 -42.01 -17.34 -1.50
CA SER A 146 -41.19 -17.18 -2.71
C SER A 146 -40.38 -15.87 -2.68
N ARG A 147 -40.97 -14.77 -2.20
CA ARG A 147 -40.28 -13.47 -2.07
C ARG A 147 -39.24 -13.46 -0.98
N GLU A 148 -39.52 -14.07 0.17
CA GLU A 148 -38.55 -14.17 1.27
C GLU A 148 -37.35 -15.02 0.82
N ASN A 149 -37.60 -16.16 0.17
CA ASN A 149 -36.54 -17.01 -0.39
C ASN A 149 -35.70 -16.28 -1.47
N GLU A 150 -36.32 -15.53 -2.39
CA GLU A 150 -35.58 -14.71 -3.36
C GLU A 150 -34.72 -13.63 -2.66
N PHE A 151 -35.26 -13.00 -1.61
CA PHE A 151 -34.54 -12.01 -0.81
C PHE A 151 -33.38 -12.63 -0.02
N GLU A 152 -33.56 -13.81 0.58
CA GLU A 152 -32.51 -14.56 1.27
C GLU A 152 -31.39 -14.95 0.31
N ILE A 153 -31.71 -15.44 -0.90
CA ILE A 153 -30.73 -15.77 -1.95
C ILE A 153 -29.94 -14.52 -2.35
N LEU A 154 -30.62 -13.41 -2.67
CA LEU A 154 -29.98 -12.15 -3.07
C LEU A 154 -29.10 -11.57 -1.94
N ASN A 155 -29.56 -11.65 -0.69
CA ASN A 155 -28.78 -11.22 0.46
C ASN A 155 -27.56 -12.12 0.70
N ASN A 156 -27.68 -13.43 0.48
CA ASN A 156 -26.56 -14.36 0.54
C ASN A 156 -25.52 -14.07 -0.56
N GLU A 157 -25.95 -13.90 -1.81
CA GLU A 157 -25.08 -13.52 -2.94
C GLU A 157 -24.35 -12.19 -2.67
N LYS A 158 -25.06 -11.18 -2.15
CA LYS A 158 -24.48 -9.90 -1.73
C LYS A 158 -23.40 -10.07 -0.65
N ILE A 159 -23.64 -10.94 0.34
CA ILE A 159 -22.65 -11.23 1.39
C ILE A 159 -21.43 -11.95 0.80
N GLN A 160 -21.63 -12.94 -0.07
CA GLN A 160 -20.53 -13.63 -0.77
C GLN A 160 -19.68 -12.64 -1.59
N LEU A 161 -20.32 -11.79 -2.40
CA LEU A 161 -19.65 -10.77 -3.20
C LEU A 161 -18.87 -9.77 -2.34
N GLY A 162 -19.43 -9.36 -1.19
CA GLY A 162 -18.74 -8.52 -0.21
C GLY A 162 -17.48 -9.19 0.37
N ASN A 163 -17.55 -10.49 0.65
CA ASN A 163 -16.42 -11.27 1.13
C ASN A 163 -15.32 -11.40 0.06
N TYR A 164 -15.67 -11.75 -1.19
CA TYR A 164 -14.71 -11.85 -2.29
C TYR A 164 -14.00 -10.51 -2.56
N LEU A 165 -14.75 -9.39 -2.55
CA LEU A 165 -14.17 -8.06 -2.73
C LEU A 165 -13.19 -7.70 -1.59
N ASN A 166 -13.49 -8.11 -0.36
CA ASN A 166 -12.57 -7.90 0.77
C ASN A 166 -11.32 -8.78 0.65
N GLU A 167 -11.47 -10.05 0.29
CA GLU A 167 -10.36 -10.99 0.06
C GLU A 167 -9.42 -10.50 -1.05
N GLU A 168 -9.96 -10.06 -2.19
CA GLU A 168 -9.19 -9.48 -3.29
C GLU A 168 -8.49 -8.17 -2.85
N SER A 169 -9.18 -7.30 -2.09
CA SER A 169 -8.59 -6.08 -1.53
C SER A 169 -7.42 -6.38 -0.58
N ASP A 170 -7.54 -7.39 0.28
CA ASP A 170 -6.49 -7.80 1.21
C ASP A 170 -5.30 -8.46 0.48
N GLU A 171 -5.55 -9.24 -0.59
CA GLU A 171 -4.49 -9.76 -1.46
C GLU A 171 -3.77 -8.64 -2.20
N LEU A 172 -4.48 -7.67 -2.78
CA LEU A 172 -3.90 -6.50 -3.45
C LEU A 172 -3.07 -5.65 -2.48
N MET A 173 -3.55 -5.45 -1.25
CA MET A 173 -2.80 -4.76 -0.19
C MET A 173 -1.50 -5.51 0.16
N LYS A 174 -1.58 -6.84 0.32
CA LYS A 174 -0.42 -7.70 0.57
C LYS A 174 0.59 -7.63 -0.58
N LEU A 175 0.13 -7.73 -1.84
CA LEU A 175 0.98 -7.61 -3.03
C LEU A 175 1.66 -6.24 -3.11
N LEU A 176 0.93 -5.15 -2.80
CA LEU A 176 1.48 -3.79 -2.75
C LEU A 176 2.55 -3.65 -1.67
N ILE A 177 2.34 -4.22 -0.48
CA ILE A 177 3.34 -4.23 0.60
C ILE A 177 4.60 -5.01 0.18
N VAL A 178 4.43 -6.19 -0.43
CA VAL A 178 5.55 -7.01 -0.93
C VAL A 178 6.32 -6.27 -2.03
N SER A 179 5.63 -5.75 -3.05
CA SER A 179 6.23 -4.99 -4.16
C SER A 179 6.98 -3.74 -3.68
N LYS A 180 6.43 -3.03 -2.69
CA LYS A 180 7.08 -1.89 -2.04
C LYS A 180 8.33 -2.30 -1.27
N ASN A 181 8.29 -3.43 -0.56
CA ASN A 181 9.44 -3.95 0.19
C ASN A 181 10.55 -4.38 -0.78
N ASP A 182 10.22 -5.18 -1.80
CA ASP A 182 11.17 -5.60 -2.85
C ASP A 182 11.82 -4.40 -3.57
N SER A 183 11.02 -3.37 -3.90
CA SER A 183 11.55 -2.10 -4.43
C SER A 183 12.50 -1.41 -3.47
N GLN A 184 12.23 -1.42 -2.16
CA GLN A 184 13.11 -0.84 -1.14
C GLN A 184 14.41 -1.64 -0.97
N VAL A 185 14.34 -2.97 -0.99
CA VAL A 185 15.52 -3.86 -0.96
C VAL A 185 16.38 -3.60 -2.18
N SER A 186 15.81 -3.63 -3.40
CA SER A 186 16.52 -3.34 -4.65
C SER A 186 17.20 -1.96 -4.66
N ILE A 187 16.54 -0.93 -4.13
CA ILE A 187 17.13 0.42 -3.99
C ILE A 187 18.28 0.42 -2.96
N ASN A 188 18.11 -0.26 -1.81
CA ASN A 188 19.13 -0.36 -0.78
C ASN A 188 20.37 -1.12 -1.27
N ASP A 189 20.18 -2.20 -2.04
CA ASP A 189 21.25 -2.96 -2.67
C ASP A 189 22.03 -2.09 -3.67
N GLN A 190 21.33 -1.35 -4.54
CA GLN A 190 21.97 -0.40 -5.46
C GLN A 190 22.76 0.70 -4.73
N ILE A 191 22.26 1.21 -3.59
CA ILE A 191 22.97 2.19 -2.75
C ILE A 191 24.19 1.54 -2.08
N SER A 192 24.07 0.30 -1.60
CA SER A 192 25.14 -0.48 -1.00
C SER A 192 26.26 -0.75 -2.01
N ASP A 193 25.91 -1.23 -3.21
CA ASP A 193 26.83 -1.47 -4.32
C ASP A 193 27.53 -0.18 -4.76
N ASN A 194 26.79 0.92 -4.91
CA ASN A 194 27.39 2.21 -5.24
C ASN A 194 28.38 2.66 -4.15
N THR A 195 28.02 2.46 -2.88
CA THR A 195 28.89 2.77 -1.72
C THR A 195 30.13 1.87 -1.69
N LEU A 196 30.00 0.60 -2.04
CA LEU A 196 31.11 -0.36 -2.15
C LEU A 196 32.04 0.02 -3.29
N LEU A 197 31.50 0.37 -4.46
CA LEU A 197 32.27 0.89 -5.59
C LEU A 197 33.02 2.18 -5.23
N GLN A 198 32.37 3.13 -4.55
CA GLN A 198 33.03 4.33 -4.04
C GLN A 198 34.16 4.00 -3.04
N LYS A 199 33.94 3.07 -2.11
CA LYS A 199 34.97 2.59 -1.17
C LYS A 199 36.14 1.94 -1.91
N LYS A 200 35.87 1.13 -2.94
CA LYS A 200 36.89 0.49 -3.80
C LYS A 200 37.72 1.53 -4.56
N ILE A 201 37.08 2.55 -5.13
CA ILE A 201 37.77 3.66 -5.80
C ILE A 201 38.62 4.46 -4.80
N LYS A 202 38.08 4.80 -3.62
CA LYS A 202 38.83 5.49 -2.56
C LYS A 202 40.05 4.69 -2.10
N LYS A 203 39.91 3.37 -1.90
CA LYS A 203 41.03 2.49 -1.59
C LYS A 203 42.07 2.50 -2.71
N LEU A 204 41.66 2.36 -3.96
CA LEU A 204 42.57 2.40 -5.11
C LEU A 204 43.34 3.74 -5.18
N ILE A 205 42.67 4.87 -4.92
CA ILE A 205 43.33 6.18 -4.82
C ILE A 205 44.35 6.22 -3.68
N GLN A 206 44.02 5.66 -2.51
CA GLN A 206 44.96 5.56 -1.38
C GLN A 206 46.14 4.64 -1.67
N ASP A 207 45.91 3.47 -2.25
CA ASP A 207 46.94 2.51 -2.65
C ASP A 207 47.87 3.13 -3.73
N LEU A 208 47.32 3.85 -4.71
CA LEU A 208 48.10 4.62 -5.69
C LEU A 208 48.87 5.76 -5.04
N ASN A 209 48.27 6.55 -4.15
CA ASN A 209 48.96 7.65 -3.46
C ASN A 209 50.10 7.14 -2.59
N ASN A 210 49.86 6.05 -1.85
CA ASN A 210 50.89 5.37 -1.07
C ASN A 210 52.00 4.86 -1.99
N LYS A 211 51.67 4.21 -3.11
CA LYS A 211 52.66 3.71 -4.08
C LYS A 211 53.46 4.83 -4.75
N ILE A 212 52.82 5.95 -5.08
CA ILE A 212 53.49 7.15 -5.62
C ILE A 212 54.43 7.73 -4.57
N SER A 213 53.94 7.91 -3.34
CA SER A 213 54.74 8.44 -2.23
C SER A 213 55.93 7.54 -1.89
N THR A 214 55.74 6.21 -1.79
CA THR A 214 56.82 5.28 -1.50
C THR A 214 57.80 5.17 -2.66
N ASN A 215 57.33 5.00 -3.91
CA ASN A 215 58.23 4.89 -5.06
C ASN A 215 59.02 6.19 -5.24
N ILE A 216 58.35 7.34 -5.41
CA ILE A 216 59.04 8.61 -5.68
C ILE A 216 59.98 8.99 -4.52
N ASN A 217 59.57 8.85 -3.26
CA ASN A 217 60.44 9.19 -2.13
C ASN A 217 61.60 8.18 -1.97
N SER A 218 61.40 6.91 -2.29
CA SER A 218 62.47 5.89 -2.29
C SER A 218 63.46 6.13 -3.43
N ASP A 219 62.96 6.32 -4.64
CA ASP A 219 63.76 6.51 -5.85
C ASP A 219 64.57 7.82 -5.74
N ILE A 220 63.93 8.95 -5.37
CA ILE A 220 64.64 10.22 -5.13
C ILE A 220 65.68 10.10 -4.01
N LYS A 221 65.36 9.43 -2.88
CA LYS A 221 66.35 9.24 -1.81
C LYS A 221 67.52 8.35 -2.23
N SER A 222 67.26 7.31 -3.02
CA SER A 222 68.31 6.43 -3.56
C SER A 222 69.18 7.17 -4.58
N GLU A 223 68.60 8.03 -5.43
CA GLU A 223 69.35 8.88 -6.35
C GLU A 223 70.21 9.90 -5.60
N ILE A 224 69.68 10.54 -4.55
CA ILE A 224 70.43 11.47 -3.70
C ILE A 224 71.59 10.75 -2.98
N GLU A 225 71.35 9.58 -2.39
CA GLU A 225 72.41 8.85 -1.67
C GLU A 225 73.46 8.29 -2.63
N SER A 226 73.05 7.84 -3.82
CA SER A 226 73.96 7.48 -4.92
C SER A 226 74.82 8.68 -5.34
N LEU A 227 74.21 9.85 -5.55
CA LEU A 227 74.93 11.07 -5.92
C LEU A 227 75.90 11.52 -4.81
N ARG A 228 75.51 11.36 -3.53
CA ARG A 228 76.36 11.61 -2.36
C ARG A 228 77.57 10.66 -2.30
N TRP A 229 77.35 9.38 -2.59
CA TRP A 229 78.40 8.37 -2.70
C TRP A 229 79.39 8.68 -3.84
N HIS A 230 78.89 9.00 -5.04
CA HIS A 230 79.72 9.39 -6.17
C HIS A 230 80.51 10.68 -5.90
N THR A 231 79.87 11.69 -5.29
CA THR A 231 80.52 12.98 -4.98
C THR A 231 81.63 12.83 -3.95
N THR A 232 81.40 12.10 -2.86
CA THR A 232 82.42 11.87 -1.82
C THR A 232 83.60 11.06 -2.35
N ARG A 233 83.34 9.97 -3.08
CA ARG A 233 84.37 9.16 -3.74
C ARG A 233 85.21 9.98 -4.71
N ASN A 234 84.58 10.78 -5.57
CA ASN A 234 85.28 11.59 -6.56
C ASN A 234 86.06 12.74 -5.91
N GLY A 235 85.53 13.35 -4.84
CA GLY A 235 86.23 14.36 -4.05
C GLY A 235 87.52 13.84 -3.41
N ILE A 236 87.49 12.65 -2.81
CA ILE A 236 88.69 11.99 -2.25
C ILE A 236 89.73 11.74 -3.35
N MET A 237 89.29 11.22 -4.52
CA MET A 237 90.20 11.01 -5.66
C MET A 237 90.82 12.32 -6.16
N ALA A 238 90.05 13.41 -6.24
CA ALA A 238 90.56 14.73 -6.62
C ALA A 238 91.62 15.26 -5.64
N VAL A 239 91.40 15.11 -4.32
CA VAL A 239 92.38 15.50 -3.30
C VAL A 239 93.64 14.64 -3.37
N LEU A 240 93.53 13.32 -3.57
CA LEU A 240 94.69 12.45 -3.76
C LEU A 240 95.49 12.85 -5.01
N VAL A 241 94.83 13.08 -6.14
CA VAL A 241 95.48 13.55 -7.38
C VAL A 241 96.15 14.91 -7.18
N LEU A 242 95.54 15.84 -6.44
CA LEU A 242 96.16 17.12 -6.07
C LEU A 242 97.46 16.92 -5.29
N VAL A 243 97.45 16.09 -4.25
CA VAL A 243 98.63 15.80 -3.40
C VAL A 243 99.74 15.12 -4.21
N PHE A 244 99.40 14.10 -5.01
CA PHE A 244 100.37 13.45 -5.90
C PHE A 244 100.90 14.39 -6.98
N SER A 245 100.10 15.31 -7.49
CA SER A 245 100.52 16.32 -8.47
C SER A 245 101.51 17.31 -7.87
N VAL A 246 101.26 17.82 -6.65
CA VAL A 246 102.20 18.69 -5.93
C VAL A 246 103.50 17.94 -5.61
N MET A 247 103.42 16.73 -5.04
CA MET A 247 104.60 15.93 -4.71
C MET A 247 105.40 15.51 -5.95
N GLY A 248 104.71 15.19 -7.04
CA GLY A 248 105.28 14.89 -8.36
C GLY A 248 105.97 16.11 -8.96
N GLY A 249 105.31 17.27 -8.99
CA GLY A 249 105.89 18.53 -9.46
C GLY A 249 107.16 18.93 -8.70
N VAL A 250 107.14 18.83 -7.36
CA VAL A 250 108.34 19.06 -6.53
C VAL A 250 109.43 18.02 -6.82
N SER A 251 109.07 16.74 -7.01
CA SER A 251 110.04 15.67 -7.28
C SER A 251 110.66 15.75 -8.68
N ILE A 252 109.89 16.21 -9.68
CA ILE A 252 110.36 16.47 -11.05
C ILE A 252 111.26 17.71 -11.04
N SER A 253 110.85 18.79 -10.38
CA SER A 253 111.66 20.00 -10.21
C SER A 253 113.00 19.70 -9.51
N LYS A 254 112.99 18.88 -8.44
CA LYS A 254 114.22 18.38 -7.76
C LYS A 254 115.09 17.46 -8.61
N ARG A 255 114.55 16.82 -9.66
CA ARG A 255 115.34 15.99 -10.61
C ARG A 255 115.96 16.86 -11.70
N ILE A 256 115.24 17.85 -12.20
CA ILE A 256 115.73 18.82 -13.18
C ILE A 256 116.82 19.72 -12.56
N ASN A 257 116.68 20.10 -11.28
CA ASN A 257 117.66 20.93 -10.56
C ASN A 257 118.88 20.15 -10.01
N LYS A 258 119.07 18.87 -10.41
CA LYS A 258 120.19 18.03 -9.92
C LYS A 258 121.36 17.90 -10.90
N GLU A 259 121.27 18.55 -12.04
CA GLU A 259 122.34 18.67 -13.04
C GLU A 259 122.63 20.16 -13.25
N ASP A 260 123.42 20.75 -12.33
CA ASP A 260 124.38 21.86 -12.54
C ASP A 260 124.81 22.52 -11.21
N LEU A 261 125.91 22.02 -10.66
CA LEU A 261 126.76 22.58 -9.57
C LEU A 261 128.14 21.88 -9.72
N PRO A 262 129.31 22.47 -9.37
CA PRO A 262 129.50 23.59 -8.44
C PRO A 262 130.57 24.66 -8.82
N GLN A 263 130.77 25.65 -7.92
CA GLN A 263 132.01 26.31 -7.43
C GLN A 263 131.77 27.81 -7.18
N GLU A 264 131.79 28.29 -5.91
CA GLU A 264 132.97 28.81 -5.15
C GLU A 264 133.47 30.18 -5.71
N ILE A 265 133.77 31.25 -4.95
CA ILE A 265 134.60 31.35 -3.73
C ILE A 265 134.58 32.82 -3.15
N ILE A 266 134.67 33.01 -1.81
CA ILE A 266 135.22 34.18 -1.01
C ILE A 266 134.67 35.64 -1.25
N LEU A 267 134.61 36.63 -0.32
CA LEU A 267 134.50 36.87 1.14
C LEU A 267 134.85 38.39 1.40
N ARG A 268 134.24 39.06 2.41
CA ARG A 268 134.54 40.41 3.01
C ARG A 268 134.26 41.66 2.15
N THR A 269 133.50 42.65 2.65
CA THR A 269 133.95 43.64 3.65
C THR A 269 132.81 44.39 4.38
N ILE A 270 133.16 44.82 5.59
CA ILE A 270 132.54 45.60 6.70
C ILE A 270 131.84 46.94 6.32
N GLU A 271 130.63 47.18 6.86
CA GLU A 271 130.01 48.41 7.48
C GLU A 271 130.19 49.84 6.87
N PRO A 272 129.53 50.94 7.38
CA PRO A 272 128.53 51.07 8.48
C PRO A 272 127.27 51.95 8.16
N GLU A 273 126.54 52.27 9.24
CA GLU A 273 125.63 53.42 9.47
C GLU A 273 124.11 53.32 9.17
N ASP A 274 123.38 52.96 10.23
CA ASP A 274 122.62 53.88 11.10
C ASP A 274 121.12 54.24 10.93
N THR A 275 120.49 54.25 12.12
CA THR A 275 119.30 54.98 12.61
C THR A 275 117.85 54.48 12.40
N ASN A 276 117.31 54.02 13.55
CA ASN A 276 116.08 54.50 14.21
C ASN A 276 114.71 54.29 13.54
N ASN A 277 113.83 53.47 14.14
CA ASN A 277 112.74 53.81 15.10
C ASN A 277 111.53 54.48 14.41
N ILE A 278 110.25 54.28 14.76
CA ILE A 278 109.54 54.18 16.06
C ILE A 278 108.31 53.24 15.81
N ALA A 279 107.98 52.22 16.62
CA ALA A 279 107.07 52.23 17.80
C ALA A 279 105.64 52.83 17.52
N LEU A 280 104.49 52.51 18.14
CA LEU A 280 103.94 51.60 19.19
C LEU A 280 102.39 51.50 18.88
N ASN A 281 101.47 50.78 19.55
CA ASN A 281 101.43 50.10 20.85
C ASN A 281 100.42 48.90 20.86
N HIS A 282 100.37 48.20 21.99
CA HIS A 282 99.39 47.25 22.56
C HIS A 282 97.87 47.44 22.37
N ASN A 283 97.12 46.32 22.47
CA ASN A 283 96.41 45.94 23.72
C ASN A 283 96.00 44.45 23.77
N GLU A 284 96.43 43.76 24.85
CA GLU A 284 95.85 42.50 25.34
C GLU A 284 94.79 42.78 26.42
N LEU A 285 93.88 41.84 26.72
CA LEU A 285 93.91 41.06 27.99
C LEU A 285 92.68 40.14 28.24
N LYS A 286 93.00 38.92 28.72
CA LYS A 286 92.29 38.05 29.70
C LYS A 286 90.91 37.40 29.45
N ILE A 287 90.95 36.11 29.14
CA ILE A 287 90.52 34.92 29.95
C ILE A 287 89.65 35.18 31.21
N THR A 288 88.48 34.50 31.34
CA THR A 288 88.20 33.34 32.25
C THR A 288 86.69 32.97 32.26
N ASP A 289 86.43 31.69 32.59
CA ASP A 289 85.20 30.89 32.48
C ASP A 289 84.07 31.16 33.51
N ASP A 290 83.12 30.20 33.58
CA ASP A 290 82.09 29.95 34.63
C ASP A 290 80.84 30.88 34.65
N GLU A 291 79.61 30.44 35.02
CA GLU A 291 78.94 29.13 35.12
C GLU A 291 77.41 29.39 35.35
N ILE A 292 76.57 28.34 35.39
CA ILE A 292 75.26 28.26 36.08
C ILE A 292 74.00 29.01 35.53
N THR A 293 73.03 28.17 35.17
CA THR A 293 71.55 28.23 35.18
C THR A 293 70.75 29.50 35.55
N GLU A 294 69.60 29.68 34.88
CA GLU A 294 68.23 29.33 35.36
C GLU A 294 67.14 30.34 34.89
N LYS A 295 65.92 29.82 34.77
CA LYS A 295 64.61 30.50 34.90
C LYS A 295 64.14 31.57 33.89
N SER A 296 63.07 31.15 33.19
CA SER A 296 61.71 31.72 33.31
C SER A 296 61.23 32.79 32.33
N ILE A 297 60.10 32.43 31.68
CA ILE A 297 58.87 33.23 31.51
C ILE A 297 59.07 34.54 30.72
N ASN A 298 58.59 34.63 29.48
CA ASN A 298 57.15 34.60 29.16
C ASN A 298 56.89 34.20 27.70
#